data_AF-A0A962BVI9-F1
#
_entry.id   AF-A0A962BVI9-F1
#
_cell.length_a   1.000
_cell.length_b   1.000
_cell.length_c   1.000
_cell.angle_alpha   90.00
_cell.angle_beta   90.00
_cell.angle_gamma   90.00
#
_symmetry.space_group_name_H-M   'P 1'
#
loop_
_entity.id
_entity.type
_entity.pdbx_description
1 polymer ?
#
loop_
_entity_poly.entity_id
_entity_poly.type
_entity_poly.pdbx_seq_one_letter_code
_entity_poly.pdbx_strand_id
1 'polypeptide(L)'
;MNITENGYTEKGLCEQDLRYFTGSETWYRHSLFRKYLYTDGVQYVAEKGGAYWLIDKIFACQSCLAALAGQEFILWELTLNAEGQGATLSCTDGNCNPLYSEEIHVTDFPLKIIKFYFCNDTLLLPSEY
;
A
#
# COMPACT_ATOMS: atom_id res chain seq x y z
N MET A 1 -9.60 22.28 -8.48
CA MET A 1 -8.97 21.25 -9.34
C MET A 1 -7.86 21.95 -10.08
N ASN A 2 -6.63 21.86 -9.59
CA ASN A 2 -5.50 22.57 -10.19
C ASN A 2 -4.93 21.69 -11.30
N ILE A 3 -5.14 22.10 -12.54
CA ILE A 3 -4.62 21.44 -13.73
C ILE A 3 -3.42 22.27 -14.16
N THR A 4 -2.21 21.71 -14.09
CA THR A 4 -1.03 22.30 -14.73
C THR A 4 -0.99 21.88 -16.20
N GLU A 5 -0.50 22.76 -17.06
CA GLU A 5 -0.60 22.69 -18.54
C GLU A 5 0.12 21.50 -19.22
N ASN A 6 0.70 20.55 -18.48
CA ASN A 6 1.47 19.44 -19.03
C ASN A 6 0.84 18.05 -18.89
N GLY A 7 -0.42 17.92 -18.44
CA GLY A 7 -1.12 16.62 -18.41
C GLY A 7 -0.54 15.59 -17.41
N TYR A 8 0.44 15.98 -16.59
CA TYR A 8 0.90 15.21 -15.44
C TYR A 8 0.04 15.59 -14.23
N THR A 9 -0.67 14.61 -13.68
CA THR A 9 -1.27 14.73 -12.35
C THR A 9 -0.13 14.97 -11.35
N GLU A 10 -0.07 16.15 -10.73
CA GLU A 10 0.88 16.36 -9.64
C GLU A 10 0.69 15.28 -8.58
N LYS A 11 1.77 14.59 -8.20
CA LYS A 11 1.77 13.72 -7.03
C LYS A 11 1.44 14.59 -5.83
N GLY A 12 0.25 14.38 -5.28
CA GLY A 12 -0.36 15.24 -4.28
C GLY A 12 -0.84 14.50 -3.04
N LEU A 13 -0.48 13.21 -2.90
CA LEU A 13 -0.83 12.44 -1.72
C LEU A 13 -0.17 13.04 -0.48
N CYS A 14 -0.98 13.45 0.49
CA CYS A 14 -0.51 13.84 1.80
C CYS A 14 -1.18 13.01 2.91
N GLU A 15 -0.57 12.92 4.09
CA GLU A 15 -1.09 12.11 5.20
C GLU A 15 -2.48 12.56 5.68
N GLN A 16 -2.84 13.83 5.44
CA GLN A 16 -4.14 14.38 5.84
C GLN A 16 -5.27 13.81 4.99
N ASP A 17 -5.02 13.53 3.71
CA ASP A 17 -6.00 12.93 2.81
C ASP A 17 -6.47 11.57 3.34
N LEU A 18 -5.56 10.82 3.96
CA LEU A 18 -5.81 9.45 4.42
C LEU A 18 -6.79 9.38 5.61
N ARG A 19 -6.96 10.49 6.34
CA ARG A 19 -7.82 10.54 7.54
C ARG A 19 -9.31 10.44 7.21
N TYR A 20 -9.69 10.69 5.97
CA TYR A 20 -11.08 10.68 5.53
C TYR A 20 -11.59 9.29 5.13
N PHE A 21 -10.70 8.29 5.05
CA PHE A 21 -11.09 6.90 4.77
C PHE A 21 -11.41 6.18 6.08
N THR A 22 -12.70 6.02 6.36
CA THR A 22 -13.23 5.38 7.58
C THR A 22 -14.15 4.20 7.21
N GLY A 23 -13.62 3.29 6.40
CA GLY A 23 -14.35 2.23 5.73
C GLY A 23 -14.37 2.43 4.22
N SER A 24 -14.94 1.47 3.51
CA SER A 24 -14.96 1.45 2.05
C SER A 24 -16.32 1.03 1.53
N GLU A 25 -16.78 1.70 0.48
CA GLU A 25 -18.02 1.36 -0.24
C GLU A 25 -17.70 0.53 -1.49
N THR A 26 -16.47 0.61 -2.00
CA THR A 26 -16.01 -0.10 -3.20
C THR A 26 -14.79 -0.98 -2.92
N TRP A 27 -14.89 -2.25 -3.31
CA TRP A 27 -13.76 -3.17 -3.36
C TRP A 27 -13.25 -3.30 -4.78
N TYR A 28 -12.04 -2.79 -5.01
CA TYR A 28 -11.35 -2.89 -6.28
C TYR A 28 -10.69 -4.26 -6.37
N ARG A 29 -10.78 -4.89 -7.55
CA ARG A 29 -10.15 -6.18 -7.81
C ARG A 29 -8.86 -5.99 -8.57
N HIS A 30 -7.79 -6.61 -8.09
CA HIS A 30 -6.53 -6.56 -8.80
C HIS A 30 -6.59 -7.35 -10.12
N SER A 31 -6.00 -6.82 -11.19
CA SER A 31 -6.08 -7.42 -12.54
C SER A 31 -5.31 -8.74 -12.66
N LEU A 32 -4.08 -8.77 -12.13
CA LEU A 32 -3.20 -9.95 -12.12
C LEU A 32 -3.58 -10.93 -10.99
N PHE A 33 -3.59 -10.45 -9.74
CA PHE A 33 -3.94 -11.25 -8.57
C PHE A 33 -5.45 -11.19 -8.27
N ARG A 34 -6.28 -11.77 -9.15
CA ARG A 34 -7.76 -11.65 -9.09
C ARG A 34 -8.41 -12.13 -7.79
N LYS A 35 -7.71 -12.93 -6.99
CA LYS A 35 -8.17 -13.33 -5.65
C LYS A 35 -8.29 -12.12 -4.73
N TYR A 36 -7.39 -11.15 -4.85
CA TYR A 36 -7.27 -10.07 -3.91
C TYR A 36 -8.08 -8.84 -4.28
N LEU A 37 -8.52 -8.16 -3.24
CA LEU A 37 -9.26 -6.92 -3.28
C LEU A 37 -8.47 -5.82 -2.58
N TYR A 38 -8.85 -4.57 -2.81
CA TYR A 38 -8.39 -3.45 -2.02
C TYR A 38 -9.44 -2.34 -1.93
N THR A 39 -9.35 -1.51 -0.91
CA THR A 39 -10.36 -0.49 -0.56
C THR A 39 -10.18 0.84 -1.29
N ASP A 40 -11.16 1.73 -1.14
CA ASP A 40 -11.15 3.10 -1.64
C ASP A 40 -9.90 3.87 -1.19
N GLY A 41 -9.49 3.76 0.07
CA GLY A 41 -8.27 4.39 0.58
C GLY A 41 -7.01 3.91 -0.12
N VAL A 42 -6.92 2.61 -0.38
CA VAL A 42 -5.78 2.01 -1.08
C VAL A 42 -5.76 2.41 -2.56
N GLN A 43 -6.92 2.46 -3.22
CA GLN A 43 -7.04 2.99 -4.58
C GLN A 43 -6.58 4.45 -4.64
N TYR A 44 -6.98 5.28 -3.68
CA TYR A 44 -6.57 6.69 -3.62
C TYR A 44 -5.05 6.83 -3.45
N VAL A 45 -4.42 6.01 -2.60
CA VAL A 45 -2.96 5.97 -2.46
C VAL A 45 -2.28 5.60 -3.77
N ALA A 46 -2.80 4.60 -4.50
CA ALA A 46 -2.25 4.20 -5.78
C ALA A 46 -2.35 5.32 -6.82
N GLU A 47 -3.50 5.97 -6.95
CA GLU A 47 -3.73 7.04 -7.93
C GLU A 47 -2.95 8.32 -7.60
N LYS A 48 -2.99 8.78 -6.35
CA LYS A 48 -2.36 10.06 -5.95
C LYS A 48 -0.89 9.94 -5.60
N GLY A 49 -0.46 8.77 -5.15
CA GLY A 49 0.93 8.45 -4.87
C GLY A 49 1.69 7.88 -6.06
N GLY A 50 1.01 7.52 -7.15
CA GLY A 50 1.63 6.77 -8.26
C GLY A 50 2.12 5.39 -7.80
N ALA A 51 1.37 4.74 -6.92
CA ALA A 51 1.82 3.61 -6.11
C ALA A 51 1.14 2.28 -6.45
N TYR A 52 0.65 2.11 -7.68
CA TYR A 52 0.15 0.79 -8.13
C TYR A 52 1.21 -0.30 -8.00
N TRP A 53 2.49 0.04 -8.24
CA TRP A 53 3.62 -0.86 -8.05
C TRP A 53 3.71 -1.44 -6.62
N LEU A 54 3.26 -0.68 -5.62
CA LEU A 54 3.28 -1.10 -4.23
C LEU A 54 2.20 -2.16 -3.98
N ILE A 55 1.01 -1.97 -4.56
CA ILE A 55 -0.08 -2.96 -4.54
C ILE A 55 0.36 -4.23 -5.28
N ASP A 56 0.93 -4.09 -6.49
CA ASP A 56 1.46 -5.22 -7.28
C ASP A 56 2.45 -6.04 -6.45
N LYS A 57 3.39 -5.36 -5.77
CA LYS A 57 4.43 -6.01 -4.97
C LYS A 57 3.88 -6.69 -3.73
N ILE A 58 2.96 -6.04 -3.00
CA ILE A 58 2.28 -6.64 -1.84
C ILE A 58 1.54 -7.91 -2.26
N PHE A 59 0.75 -7.87 -3.33
CA PHE A 59 -0.02 -9.03 -3.79
C PHE A 59 0.83 -10.13 -4.42
N ALA A 60 1.96 -9.79 -5.05
CA ALA A 60 2.95 -10.77 -5.46
C ALA A 60 3.52 -11.51 -4.24
N CYS A 61 3.87 -10.79 -3.17
CA CYS A 61 4.32 -11.40 -1.93
C CYS A 61 3.23 -12.29 -1.30
N GLN A 62 1.98 -11.81 -1.20
CA GLN A 62 0.87 -12.60 -0.67
C GLN A 62 0.61 -13.88 -1.45
N SER A 63 0.88 -13.89 -2.76
CA SER A 63 0.68 -15.06 -3.62
C SER A 63 1.81 -16.07 -3.53
N CYS A 64 3.05 -15.61 -3.32
CA CYS A 64 4.25 -16.41 -3.55
C CYS A 64 4.98 -16.80 -2.26
N LEU A 65 4.81 -16.07 -1.16
CA LEU A 65 5.54 -16.32 0.08
C LEU A 65 4.76 -17.26 1.00
N ALA A 66 5.30 -18.46 1.21
CA ALA A 66 4.71 -19.44 2.11
C ALA A 66 4.57 -18.95 3.56
N ALA A 67 5.44 -18.04 4.01
CA ALA A 67 5.38 -17.46 5.35
C ALA A 67 4.11 -16.61 5.60
N LEU A 68 3.53 -16.07 4.53
CA LEU A 68 2.30 -15.26 4.59
C LEU A 68 1.03 -16.11 4.47
N ALA A 69 1.15 -17.33 3.96
CA ALA A 69 0.02 -18.22 3.79
C ALA A 69 -0.56 -18.63 5.15
N GLY A 70 -1.88 -18.46 5.31
CA GLY A 70 -2.59 -18.84 6.53
C GLY A 70 -2.55 -17.81 7.65
N GLN A 71 -1.84 -16.69 7.47
CA GLN A 71 -1.95 -15.55 8.40
C GLN A 71 -3.32 -14.90 8.24
N GLU A 72 -4.08 -14.78 9.34
CA GLU A 72 -5.39 -14.12 9.33
C GLU A 72 -5.27 -12.62 9.13
N PHE A 73 -4.16 -12.05 9.60
CA PHE A 73 -3.87 -10.63 9.55
C PHE A 73 -2.38 -10.39 9.27
N ILE A 74 -2.09 -9.48 8.34
CA ILE A 74 -0.74 -9.03 8.02
C ILE A 74 -0.72 -7.50 8.00
N LEU A 75 0.26 -6.92 8.69
CA LEU A 75 0.59 -5.50 8.60
C LEU A 75 1.71 -5.30 7.60
N TRP A 76 1.45 -4.57 6.52
CA TRP A 76 2.46 -4.06 5.60
C TRP A 76 2.86 -2.63 5.96
N GLU A 77 4.15 -2.33 5.90
CA GLU A 77 4.70 -1.00 6.13
C GLU A 77 5.75 -0.69 5.06
N LEU A 78 5.60 0.44 4.37
CA LEU A 78 6.62 1.03 3.51
C LEU A 78 7.16 2.28 4.21
N THR A 79 8.46 2.31 4.48
CA THR A 79 9.14 3.42 5.15
C THR A 79 10.28 3.93 4.28
N LEU A 80 10.24 5.22 3.91
CA LEU A 80 11.32 5.85 3.14
C LEU A 80 12.62 5.91 3.95
N ASN A 81 13.74 5.79 3.25
CA ASN A 81 15.06 6.02 3.85
C ASN A 81 15.27 7.52 4.17
N ALA A 82 16.35 7.81 4.91
CA ALA A 82 16.65 9.18 5.34
C ALA A 82 16.86 10.17 4.16
N GLU A 83 17.27 9.66 3.01
CA GLU A 83 17.51 10.44 1.79
C GLU A 83 16.23 10.71 1.00
N GLY A 84 15.13 10.00 1.30
CA GLY A 84 13.85 10.12 0.61
C GLY A 84 13.85 9.57 -0.82
N GLN A 85 14.88 8.80 -1.18
CA GLN A 85 15.05 8.25 -2.53
C GLN A 85 14.85 6.74 -2.58
N GLY A 86 14.99 6.05 -1.45
CA GLY A 86 14.73 4.62 -1.31
C GLY A 86 13.75 4.34 -0.18
N ALA A 87 13.39 3.07 0.02
CA ALA A 87 12.47 2.65 1.05
C ALA A 87 12.73 1.23 1.52
N THR A 88 12.16 0.86 2.66
CA THR A 88 12.05 -0.52 3.12
C THR A 88 10.58 -0.91 3.11
N LEU A 89 10.23 -1.97 2.39
CA LEU A 89 8.93 -2.62 2.47
C LEU A 89 9.05 -3.82 3.41
N SER A 90 8.25 -3.84 4.46
CA SER A 90 8.25 -4.93 5.44
C SER A 90 6.83 -5.38 5.77
N CYS A 91 6.70 -6.61 6.27
CA CYS A 91 5.44 -7.03 6.89
C CYS A 91 5.62 -7.90 8.13
N THR A 92 4.60 -7.82 9.00
CA THR A 92 4.49 -8.59 10.24
C THR A 92 3.14 -9.28 10.33
N ASP A 93 3.03 -10.27 11.21
CA ASP A 93 1.77 -10.99 11.53
C ASP A 93 0.77 -10.18 12.39
N GLY A 94 1.00 -8.87 12.59
CA GLY A 94 0.22 -8.02 13.48
C GLY A 94 0.64 -8.07 14.96
N ASN A 95 1.49 -9.02 15.36
CA ASN A 95 2.08 -9.14 16.69
C ASN A 95 3.57 -8.77 16.71
N CYS A 96 4.00 -7.94 15.76
CA CYS A 96 5.39 -7.52 15.58
C CYS A 96 6.37 -8.64 15.22
N ASN A 97 5.90 -9.83 14.82
CA ASN A 97 6.80 -10.87 14.32
C ASN A 97 7.06 -10.61 12.82
N PRO A 98 8.32 -10.37 12.41
CA PRO A 98 8.65 -10.08 11.02
C PRO A 98 8.47 -11.32 10.13
N LEU A 99 7.76 -11.14 9.02
CA LEU A 99 7.52 -12.19 8.02
C LEU A 99 8.30 -11.94 6.72
N TYR A 100 8.54 -10.67 6.38
CA TYR A 100 9.23 -10.26 5.17
C TYR A 100 9.84 -8.86 5.33
N SER A 101 10.96 -8.62 4.66
CA SER A 101 11.57 -7.31 4.51
C SER A 101 12.34 -7.24 3.20
N GLU A 102 12.22 -6.11 2.50
CA GLU A 102 12.92 -5.84 1.25
C GLU A 102 13.34 -4.37 1.18
N GLU A 103 14.57 -4.14 0.72
CA GLU A 103 15.07 -2.81 0.40
C GLU A 103 14.73 -2.43 -1.05
N ILE A 104 14.03 -1.31 -1.18
CA ILE A 104 13.71 -0.64 -2.44
C ILE A 104 14.72 0.47 -2.63
N HIS A 105 15.61 0.30 -3.60
CA HIS A 105 16.75 1.20 -3.81
C HIS A 105 16.31 2.58 -4.31
N VAL A 106 15.28 2.62 -5.15
CA VAL A 106 14.75 3.85 -5.73
C VAL A 106 13.22 3.83 -5.70
N THR A 107 12.63 4.89 -5.17
CA THR A 107 11.20 5.15 -5.23
C THR A 107 10.95 6.66 -5.19
N ASP A 108 9.84 7.07 -5.77
CA ASP A 108 9.33 8.43 -5.77
C ASP A 108 7.98 8.51 -5.02
N PHE A 109 7.77 7.58 -4.08
CA PHE A 109 6.58 7.56 -3.22
C PHE A 109 6.58 8.78 -2.29
N PRO A 110 5.47 9.52 -2.19
CA PRO A 110 5.47 10.85 -1.58
C PRO A 110 5.41 10.87 -0.05
N LEU A 111 4.99 9.78 0.60
CA LEU A 111 4.87 9.74 2.07
C LEU A 111 6.08 9.07 2.70
N LYS A 112 6.55 9.60 3.83
CA LYS A 112 7.67 9.01 4.60
C LYS A 112 7.36 7.61 5.10
N ILE A 113 6.10 7.35 5.45
CA ILE A 113 5.61 6.08 5.91
C ILE A 113 4.19 5.87 5.42
N ILE A 114 3.87 4.64 5.02
CA ILE A 114 2.49 4.21 4.80
C ILE A 114 2.30 2.79 5.32
N LYS A 115 1.13 2.53 5.90
CA LYS A 115 0.74 1.24 6.44
C LYS A 115 -0.48 0.72 5.73
N PHE A 116 -0.54 -0.59 5.58
CA PHE A 116 -1.72 -1.30 5.10
C PHE A 116 -1.96 -2.52 5.95
N TYR A 117 -3.23 -2.86 6.17
CA TYR A 117 -3.61 -4.15 6.69
C TYR A 117 -4.02 -5.05 5.55
N PHE A 118 -3.73 -6.33 5.67
CA PHE A 118 -4.21 -7.36 4.78
C PHE A 118 -4.90 -8.46 5.58
N CYS A 119 -6.18 -8.65 5.31
CA CYS A 119 -7.02 -9.67 5.93
C CYS A 119 -8.17 -10.02 4.98
N ASN A 120 -8.70 -11.24 5.05
CA ASN A 120 -9.83 -11.66 4.21
C ASN A 120 -9.62 -11.37 2.71
N ASP A 121 -8.41 -11.68 2.20
CA ASP A 121 -7.99 -11.42 0.82
C ASP A 121 -8.09 -9.94 0.38
N THR A 122 -8.16 -8.99 1.33
CA THR A 122 -8.36 -7.56 1.07
C THR A 122 -7.23 -6.73 1.68
N LEU A 123 -6.66 -5.81 0.90
CA LEU A 123 -5.71 -4.80 1.35
C LEU A 123 -6.45 -3.50 1.68
N LEU A 124 -6.19 -2.92 2.84
CA LEU A 124 -6.90 -1.74 3.32
C LEU A 124 -6.00 -0.79 4.11
N LEU A 125 -6.39 0.48 4.24
CA LEU A 125 -5.74 1.38 5.18
C LEU A 125 -6.11 1.01 6.63
N PRO A 126 -5.22 1.27 7.61
CA PRO A 126 -5.53 1.04 9.02
C PRO A 126 -6.79 1.74 9.53
N SER A 127 -7.16 2.88 8.94
CA SER A 127 -8.36 3.64 9.30
C SER A 127 -9.65 3.05 8.72
N GLU A 128 -9.54 2.06 7.82
CA GLU A 128 -10.67 1.37 7.18
C GLU A 128 -10.97 -0.01 7.79
N TYR A 129 -10.21 -0.44 8.82
CA TYR A 129 -10.34 -1.73 9.51
C TYR A 129 -11.28 -1.66 10.73
#